data_AF-A0A662LUR4-F1
#
_entry.id   AF-A0A662LUR4-F1
#
_cell.length_a   1.000
_cell.length_b   1.000
_cell.length_c   1.000
_cell.angle_alpha   90.00
_cell.angle_beta   90.00
_cell.angle_gamma   90.00
#
_symmetry.space_group_name_H-M   'P 1'
#
loop_
_entity.id
_entity.type
_entity.pdbx_description
1 polymer ?
#
loop_
_entity_poly.entity_id
_entity_poly.type
_entity_poly.pdbx_seq_one_letter_code
_entity_poly.pdbx_strand_id
1 'polypeptide(L)'
;MNVEGHKNKAKELERSLSRLLPDPEGENVVAIVELTYGILLHLIAAGMETKYGRHLDTHAGLPRELRKAGEVDIAEIFEMLDTFRAGRWYGSKGDGEIVEKCLDLIRKVKEWAVENDDR
;
A
#
# COMPACT_ATOMS: atom_id res chain seq x y z
N MET A 1 -14.49 4.48 7.53
CA MET A 1 -14.64 5.64 6.60
C MET A 1 -15.07 5.12 5.23
N ASN A 2 -16.03 5.73 4.52
CA ASN A 2 -16.57 5.10 3.30
C ASN A 2 -15.53 4.96 2.15
N VAL A 3 -15.86 4.13 1.14
CA VAL A 3 -15.01 3.89 -0.05
C VAL A 3 -14.45 5.18 -0.65
N GLU A 4 -15.28 6.19 -0.85
CA GLU A 4 -14.86 7.46 -1.47
C GLU A 4 -13.90 8.23 -0.57
N GLY A 5 -14.11 8.22 0.74
CA GLY A 5 -13.18 8.75 1.73
C GLY A 5 -11.82 8.06 1.65
N HIS A 6 -11.79 6.73 1.53
CA HIS A 6 -10.55 5.97 1.36
C HIS A 6 -9.82 6.37 0.07
N LYS A 7 -10.54 6.41 -1.06
CA LYS A 7 -9.97 6.83 -2.35
C LYS A 7 -9.41 8.25 -2.30
N ASN A 8 -10.11 9.18 -1.67
CA ASN A 8 -9.65 10.56 -1.55
C ASN A 8 -8.43 10.70 -0.63
N LYS A 9 -8.37 9.92 0.46
CA LYS A 9 -7.21 9.91 1.33
C LYS A 9 -5.97 9.31 0.65
N ALA A 10 -6.13 8.21 -0.09
CA ALA A 10 -5.04 7.66 -0.91
C ALA A 10 -4.51 8.70 -1.91
N LYS A 11 -5.39 9.39 -2.65
CA LYS A 11 -5.01 10.46 -3.60
C LYS A 11 -4.29 11.62 -2.90
N GLU A 12 -4.69 11.99 -1.68
CA GLU A 12 -4.02 13.03 -0.90
C GLU A 12 -2.60 12.63 -0.55
N LEU A 13 -2.40 11.42 -0.05
CA LEU A 13 -1.08 10.89 0.29
C LEU A 13 -0.19 10.73 -0.94
N GLU A 14 -0.74 10.33 -2.08
CA GLU A 14 -0.01 10.26 -3.36
C GLU A 14 0.52 11.63 -3.81
N ARG A 15 -0.26 12.70 -3.62
CA ARG A 15 0.20 14.07 -3.90
C ARG A 15 1.32 14.51 -2.95
N SER A 16 1.34 13.99 -1.73
CA SER A 16 2.44 14.23 -0.79
C SER A 16 3.68 13.45 -1.20
N LEU A 17 3.52 12.16 -1.55
CA LEU A 17 4.59 11.31 -2.04
C LEU A 17 5.24 11.88 -3.30
N SER A 18 4.45 12.41 -4.24
CA SER A 18 4.98 12.99 -5.48
C SER A 18 5.88 14.22 -5.26
N ARG A 19 5.83 14.86 -4.08
CA ARG A 19 6.73 15.97 -3.74
C ARG A 19 8.10 15.51 -3.25
N LEU A 20 8.21 14.24 -2.87
CA LEU A 20 9.46 13.61 -2.42
C LEU A 20 10.16 12.85 -3.55
N LEU A 21 9.58 12.82 -4.76
CA LEU A 21 10.09 12.04 -5.88
C LEU A 21 10.57 12.92 -7.04
N PRO A 22 11.56 12.46 -7.82
CA PRO A 22 12.35 11.24 -7.61
C PRO A 22 13.33 11.39 -6.42
N ASP A 23 13.63 10.29 -5.74
CA ASP A 23 14.56 10.24 -4.59
C ASP A 23 15.67 9.20 -4.85
N PRO A 24 16.53 9.42 -5.88
CA PRO A 24 17.49 8.42 -6.32
C PRO A 24 18.54 8.05 -5.26
N GLU A 25 18.89 9.01 -4.40
CA GLU A 25 19.83 8.83 -3.29
C GLU A 25 19.14 8.31 -2.01
N GLY A 26 17.81 8.24 -2.01
CA GLY A 26 17.01 7.70 -0.90
C GLY A 26 17.00 8.54 0.38
N GLU A 27 17.27 9.84 0.31
CA GLU A 27 17.31 10.73 1.48
C GLU A 27 15.97 10.81 2.23
N ASN A 28 14.87 10.46 1.56
CA ASN A 28 13.51 10.54 2.08
C ASN A 28 12.87 9.16 2.27
N VAL A 29 13.65 8.07 2.20
CA VAL A 29 13.14 6.69 2.19
C VAL A 29 12.16 6.37 3.32
N VAL A 30 12.44 6.83 4.55
CA VAL A 30 11.56 6.58 5.70
C VAL A 30 10.19 7.26 5.51
N ALA A 31 10.18 8.51 5.05
CA ALA A 31 8.94 9.25 4.78
C ALA A 31 8.17 8.62 3.61
N ILE A 32 8.88 8.18 2.57
CA ILE A 32 8.31 7.49 1.41
C ILE A 32 7.66 6.17 1.85
N VAL A 33 8.30 5.37 2.71
CA VAL A 33 7.75 4.12 3.23
C VAL A 33 6.47 4.36 4.04
N GLU A 34 6.44 5.36 4.92
CA GLU A 34 5.23 5.69 5.71
C GLU A 34 4.07 6.21 4.84
N LEU A 35 4.36 7.06 3.86
CA LEU A 35 3.37 7.52 2.89
C LEU A 35 2.83 6.35 2.07
N THR A 36 3.73 5.47 1.62
CA THR A 36 3.38 4.25 0.89
C THR A 36 2.44 3.39 1.73
N TYR A 37 2.73 3.19 3.02
CA TYR A 37 1.86 2.42 3.91
C TYR A 37 0.45 3.00 4.02
N GLY A 38 0.35 4.32 4.23
CA GLY A 38 -0.95 4.99 4.26
C GLY A 38 -1.71 4.83 2.94
N ILE A 39 -1.03 4.97 1.79
CA ILE A 39 -1.63 4.81 0.46
C ILE A 39 -2.18 3.39 0.30
N LEU A 40 -1.35 2.36 0.52
CA LEU A 40 -1.75 0.96 0.37
C LEU A 40 -2.92 0.62 1.29
N LEU A 41 -2.85 1.03 2.55
CA LEU A 41 -3.91 0.81 3.51
C LEU A 41 -5.27 1.34 3.00
N HIS A 42 -5.31 2.58 2.52
CA HIS A 42 -6.56 3.18 2.05
C HIS A 42 -7.05 2.53 0.75
N LEU A 43 -6.15 2.19 -0.18
CA LEU A 43 -6.51 1.46 -1.40
C LEU A 43 -7.05 0.07 -1.09
N ILE A 44 -6.41 -0.66 -0.18
CA ILE A 44 -6.84 -2.00 0.25
C ILE A 44 -8.21 -1.95 0.92
N ALA A 45 -8.43 -1.02 1.84
CA ALA A 45 -9.72 -0.88 2.50
C ALA A 45 -10.85 -0.56 1.50
N ALA A 46 -10.61 0.36 0.56
CA ALA A 46 -11.57 0.65 -0.51
C ALA A 46 -11.83 -0.57 -1.41
N GLY A 47 -10.78 -1.31 -1.78
CA GLY A 47 -10.88 -2.51 -2.61
C GLY A 47 -11.65 -3.62 -1.90
N MET A 48 -11.38 -3.87 -0.62
CA MET A 48 -12.07 -4.87 0.19
C MET A 48 -13.56 -4.57 0.36
N GLU A 49 -13.91 -3.30 0.55
CA GLU A 49 -15.31 -2.88 0.64
C GLU A 49 -15.99 -2.97 -0.74
N THR A 50 -15.32 -2.58 -1.82
CA THR A 50 -15.90 -2.59 -3.17
C THR A 50 -16.08 -4.01 -3.71
N LYS A 51 -15.08 -4.88 -3.58
CA LYS A 51 -15.07 -6.24 -4.14
C LYS A 51 -15.84 -7.24 -3.28
N TYR A 52 -15.82 -7.07 -1.95
CA TYR A 52 -16.30 -8.09 -1.01
C TYR A 52 -17.34 -7.57 -0.01
N GLY A 53 -17.69 -6.29 -0.04
CA GLY A 53 -18.57 -5.67 0.96
C GLY A 53 -17.99 -5.69 2.38
N ARG A 54 -16.67 -5.86 2.53
CA ARG A 54 -16.00 -5.97 3.83
C ARG A 54 -15.42 -4.62 4.24
N HIS A 55 -16.05 -3.99 5.23
CA HIS A 55 -15.52 -2.77 5.82
C HIS A 55 -14.41 -3.09 6.82
N LEU A 56 -13.18 -2.69 6.51
CA LEU A 56 -12.01 -2.90 7.35
C LEU A 56 -11.53 -1.56 7.90
N ASP A 57 -12.15 -1.12 8.99
CA ASP A 57 -11.84 0.16 9.64
C ASP A 57 -10.58 0.09 10.55
N THR A 58 -9.97 -1.10 10.71
CA THR A 58 -8.77 -1.30 11.53
C THR A 58 -7.65 -1.98 10.74
N HIS A 59 -6.43 -1.45 10.85
CA HIS A 59 -5.23 -2.01 10.20
C HIS A 59 -4.88 -3.42 10.74
N ALA A 60 -5.24 -3.70 11.99
CA ALA A 60 -4.96 -4.97 12.64
C ALA A 60 -5.74 -6.11 11.96
N GLY A 61 -5.01 -7.12 11.48
CA GLY A 61 -5.60 -8.30 10.84
C GLY A 61 -5.91 -8.15 9.35
N LEU A 62 -5.54 -7.03 8.72
CA LEU A 62 -5.75 -6.80 7.28
C LEU A 62 -5.16 -7.93 6.39
N PRO A 63 -3.92 -8.41 6.60
CA PRO A 63 -3.39 -9.55 5.84
C PRO A 63 -4.21 -10.84 6.00
N ARG A 64 -4.76 -11.09 7.19
CA ARG A 64 -5.61 -12.26 7.44
C ARG A 64 -6.92 -12.17 6.66
N GLU A 65 -7.55 -11.00 6.64
CA GLU A 65 -8.81 -10.80 5.92
C GLU A 65 -8.64 -10.86 4.40
N LEU A 66 -7.52 -10.34 3.89
CA LEU A 66 -7.13 -10.49 2.48
C LEU A 66 -6.95 -11.97 2.11
N ARG A 67 -6.19 -12.74 2.90
CA ARG A 67 -6.03 -14.19 2.66
C ARG A 67 -7.35 -14.94 2.68
N LYS A 68 -8.29 -14.59 3.57
CA LYS A 68 -9.65 -15.16 3.59
C LYS A 68 -10.47 -14.81 2.34
N ALA A 69 -10.17 -13.70 1.67
CA ALA A 69 -10.79 -13.33 0.40
C ALA A 69 -10.10 -13.97 -0.82
N GLY A 70 -9.00 -14.71 -0.61
CA GLY A 70 -8.17 -15.27 -1.68
C GLY A 70 -7.11 -14.31 -2.21
N GLU A 71 -7.00 -13.10 -1.64
CA GLU A 71 -6.11 -12.03 -2.09
C GLU A 71 -4.73 -12.15 -1.44
N VAL A 72 -4.07 -13.29 -1.68
CA VAL A 72 -2.80 -13.65 -1.05
C VAL A 72 -1.69 -12.66 -1.42
N ASP A 73 -1.58 -12.31 -2.70
CA ASP A 73 -0.54 -11.40 -3.20
C ASP A 73 -0.63 -10.01 -2.54
N ILE A 74 -1.85 -9.50 -2.34
CA ILE A 74 -2.08 -8.21 -1.69
C ILE A 74 -1.77 -8.28 -0.19
N ALA A 75 -2.05 -9.42 0.45
CA ALA A 75 -1.67 -9.64 1.84
C ALA A 75 -0.14 -9.63 2.01
N GLU A 76 0.58 -10.32 1.14
CA GLU A 76 2.06 -10.37 1.16
C GLU A 76 2.68 -9.01 0.87
N ILE A 77 2.11 -8.24 -0.07
CA ILE A 77 2.52 -6.86 -0.34
C ILE A 77 2.41 -6.00 0.92
N PHE A 78 1.29 -6.09 1.64
CA PHE A 78 1.08 -5.30 2.85
C PHE A 78 2.04 -5.70 3.98
N GLU A 79 2.29 -7.00 4.16
CA GLU A 79 3.24 -7.53 5.15
C GLU A 79 4.70 -7.15 4.82
N MET A 80 5.06 -7.15 3.53
CA MET A 80 6.36 -6.67 3.06
C MET A 80 6.56 -5.19 3.45
N LEU A 81 5.54 -4.37 3.29
CA LEU A 81 5.61 -2.96 3.63
C LEU A 81 5.72 -2.72 5.14
N ASP A 82 5.02 -3.50 5.96
CA ASP A 82 5.21 -3.48 7.42
C ASP A 82 6.65 -3.85 7.82
N THR A 83 7.31 -4.72 7.04
CA THR A 83 8.73 -5.02 7.23
C THR A 83 9.61 -3.81 6.92
N PHE A 84 9.31 -3.06 5.84
CA PHE A 84 10.04 -1.83 5.51
C PHE A 84 9.88 -0.75 6.58
N ARG A 85 8.67 -0.58 7.13
CA ARG A 85 8.39 0.36 8.22
C ARG A 85 9.17 0.07 9.49
N ALA A 86 9.45 -1.20 9.76
CA ALA A 86 10.29 -1.60 10.89
C ALA A 86 11.79 -1.31 10.66
N GLY A 87 12.16 -0.64 9.57
CA GLY A 87 13.55 -0.38 9.19
C GLY A 87 14.32 -1.64 8.79
N ARG A 88 13.61 -2.73 8.49
CA ARG A 88 14.21 -4.02 8.13
C ARG A 88 14.28 -4.14 6.62
N TRP A 89 15.42 -3.77 6.05
CA TRP A 89 15.68 -3.85 4.62
C TRP A 89 16.55 -5.09 4.37
N TYR A 90 16.04 -6.04 3.57
CA TYR A 90 16.77 -7.29 3.30
C TYR A 90 17.98 -7.03 2.40
N GLY A 91 19.16 -7.51 2.80
CA GLY A 91 20.37 -7.50 2.00
C GLY A 91 20.99 -6.10 1.83
N SER A 92 22.11 -6.02 1.13
CA SER A 92 22.89 -4.81 0.84
C SER A 92 22.19 -3.84 -0.13
N LYS A 93 20.88 -3.68 -0.02
CA LYS A 93 20.08 -2.80 -0.87
C LYS A 93 20.20 -1.37 -0.39
N GLY A 94 20.42 -0.45 -1.32
CA GLY A 94 20.42 0.99 -1.05
C GLY A 94 19.01 1.55 -0.95
N ASP A 95 18.90 2.72 -0.32
CA ASP A 95 17.64 3.39 -0.03
C ASP A 95 16.84 3.72 -1.31
N GLY A 96 17.51 4.03 -2.42
CA GLY A 96 16.87 4.20 -3.73
C GLY A 96 16.14 2.96 -4.24
N GLU A 97 16.65 1.74 -3.99
CA GLU A 97 15.93 0.50 -4.36
C GLU A 97 14.65 0.32 -3.55
N ILE A 98 14.63 0.78 -2.30
CA ILE A 98 13.43 0.73 -1.46
C ILE A 98 12.38 1.71 -1.98
N VAL A 99 12.80 2.91 -2.41
CA VAL A 99 11.91 3.89 -3.04
C VAL A 99 11.27 3.30 -4.31
N GLU A 100 12.06 2.73 -5.22
CA GLU A 100 11.53 2.06 -6.43
C GLU A 100 10.54 0.95 -6.07
N LYS A 101 10.86 0.15 -5.04
CA LYS A 101 10.00 -0.93 -4.59
C LYS A 101 8.66 -0.38 -4.06
N CYS A 102 8.66 0.68 -3.27
CA CYS A 102 7.44 1.34 -2.81
C CYS A 102 6.53 1.76 -3.96
N LEU A 103 7.08 2.32 -5.04
CA LEU A 103 6.32 2.71 -6.23
C LEU A 103 5.69 1.52 -6.96
N ASP A 104 6.44 0.41 -7.10
CA ASP A 104 5.91 -0.84 -7.68
C ASP A 104 4.75 -1.42 -6.83
N LEU A 105 4.88 -1.40 -5.50
CA LEU A 105 3.84 -1.87 -4.60
C LEU A 105 2.55 -1.02 -4.72
N ILE A 106 2.66 0.30 -4.78
CA ILE A 106 1.51 1.19 -5.00
C ILE A 106 0.82 0.86 -6.32
N ARG A 107 1.60 0.70 -7.41
CA ARG A 107 1.05 0.39 -8.73
C ARG A 107 0.25 -0.92 -8.70
N LYS A 108 0.81 -1.98 -8.12
CA LYS A 108 0.15 -3.30 -8.01
C LYS A 108 -1.17 -3.23 -7.24
N VAL A 109 -1.18 -2.55 -6.09
CA VAL A 109 -2.39 -2.42 -5.28
C VAL A 109 -3.44 -1.53 -5.97
N LYS A 110 -3.03 -0.52 -6.74
CA LYS A 110 -3.96 0.26 -7.57
C LYS A 110 -4.63 -0.57 -8.66
N GLU A 111 -3.83 -1.34 -9.40
CA GLU A 111 -4.34 -2.24 -10.45
C GLU A 111 -5.37 -3.18 -9.85
N TRP A 112 -4.99 -3.87 -8.76
CA TRP A 112 -5.91 -4.72 -8.01
C TRP A 112 -7.17 -3.98 -7.55
N ALA A 113 -7.06 -2.78 -6.97
CA ALA A 113 -8.22 -2.07 -6.42
C ALA A 113 -9.23 -1.59 -7.49
N VAL A 114 -8.82 -1.52 -8.76
CA VAL A 114 -9.65 -1.09 -9.90
C VAL A 114 -10.19 -2.27 -10.71
N GLU A 115 -9.55 -3.44 -10.64
CA GLU A 115 -10.10 -4.67 -11.22
C GLU A 115 -11.50 -4.96 -10.66
N ASN A 116 -12.52 -4.90 -11.52
CA ASN A 116 -13.84 -5.39 -11.19
C ASN A 116 -13.79 -6.92 -11.27
N ASP A 117 -14.18 -7.59 -10.18
CA ASP A 117 -14.29 -9.04 -10.15
C ASP A 117 -15.52 -9.41 -11.00
N ASP A 118 -15.30 -9.83 -12.26
CA ASP A 118 -16.33 -10.48 -13.10
C ASP A 118 -16.59 -11.91 -12.58
N ARG A 119 -16.92 -12.06 -11.29
CA ARG A 119 -17.27 -13.33 -10.65
C ARG A 119 -18.74 -13.40 -10.28
#